data_AF-A0A5E5QTR4-F1
#
_entry.id   AF-A0A5E5QTR4-F1
#
_cell.length_a   1.000
_cell.length_b   1.000
_cell.length_c   1.000
_cell.angle_alpha   90.00
_cell.angle_beta   90.00
_cell.angle_gamma   90.00
#
_symmetry.space_group_name_H-M   'P 1'
#
loop_
_entity.id
_entity.type
_entity.pdbx_description
1 polymer ?
#
loop_
_entity_poly.entity_id
_entity_poly.type
_entity_poly.pdbx_seq_one_letter_code
_entity_poly.pdbx_strand_id
1 'polypeptide(L)'
;GTYYYWDAKTGPNIRGNILGVAIELTPSVSFEFGQENNNTMDAKSYGKLTVKLPLGNKQKFTNFAIANKAFKDSHKMDLGALAWVERSNKIMIERGENSIKFKGLSYKIVTGPSGRNWLDRNIGATAVATVAEATAAAGQKMPSYGDYYEFSKLSAADICPLGFSVPTDGELAADTITLPDATKVNSVATALSSFLKLPAAGGLNGANKDKPNNVGSEVYLWTKTVDRMDVKKGYYWIAEGGTARLDSAILAHKFPVRCIQTEEPILFNGVSYNMITSPNTGRIWLDRNLGATKVADSKDAADTDAYGDLYQWGRRKDGHEDRENTSISTTLASSITPASGEFIKSTVPPFDWVGANVDSDGSERAR
;
A
#
# COMPACT_ATOMS: atom_id res chain seq x y z
N GLY A 1 -36.73 -13.85 8.39
CA GLY A 1 -35.69 -12.90 7.96
C GLY A 1 -34.78 -12.64 9.14
N THR A 2 -33.47 -12.59 8.93
CA THR A 2 -32.50 -12.27 9.98
C THR A 2 -32.52 -10.76 10.21
N TYR A 3 -32.73 -10.33 11.46
CA TYR A 3 -32.75 -8.92 11.85
C TYR A 3 -31.46 -8.60 12.60
N TYR A 4 -30.75 -7.58 12.16
CA TYR A 4 -29.56 -7.06 12.86
C TYR A 4 -29.95 -5.75 13.55
N TYR A 5 -29.74 -5.66 14.87
CA TYR A 5 -29.93 -4.44 15.65
C TYR A 5 -28.56 -3.97 16.15
N TRP A 6 -28.25 -2.69 15.97
CA TRP A 6 -26.98 -2.09 16.35
C TRP A 6 -27.17 -1.10 17.49
N ASP A 7 -26.46 -1.30 18.59
CA ASP A 7 -26.38 -0.35 19.69
C ASP A 7 -25.28 0.69 19.40
N ALA A 8 -25.57 1.59 18.45
CA ALA A 8 -25.05 2.96 18.32
C ALA A 8 -25.30 3.48 16.89
N LYS A 9 -26.34 4.32 16.77
CA LYS A 9 -26.83 5.08 15.59
C LYS A 9 -27.82 4.34 14.67
N THR A 10 -28.97 4.98 14.51
CA THR A 10 -30.13 4.59 13.71
C THR A 10 -29.85 4.68 12.22
N GLY A 11 -29.66 3.52 11.57
CA GLY A 11 -29.80 3.34 10.12
C GLY A 11 -30.94 2.36 9.81
N PRO A 12 -31.50 2.36 8.58
CA PRO A 12 -32.49 1.37 8.18
C PRO A 12 -31.90 -0.04 8.21
N ASN A 13 -32.67 -1.02 8.73
CA ASN A 13 -32.26 -2.42 8.77
C ASN A 13 -31.89 -2.94 7.37
N ILE A 14 -30.68 -3.47 7.21
CA ILE A 14 -30.30 -4.21 6.01
C ILE A 14 -31.05 -5.55 6.03
N ARG A 15 -31.86 -5.80 5.00
CA ARG A 15 -32.60 -7.06 4.81
C ARG A 15 -31.96 -7.85 3.68
N GLY A 16 -31.60 -9.10 3.95
CA GLY A 16 -31.15 -10.05 2.94
C GLY A 16 -32.08 -11.25 2.87
N ASN A 17 -32.32 -11.77 1.67
CA ASN A 17 -33.07 -12.99 1.44
C ASN A 17 -32.16 -14.02 0.75
N ILE A 18 -32.17 -15.24 1.28
CA ILE A 18 -31.50 -16.41 0.68
C ILE A 18 -32.61 -17.33 0.16
N LEU A 19 -32.55 -17.67 -1.12
CA LEU A 19 -33.40 -18.69 -1.73
C LEU A 19 -32.49 -19.77 -2.32
N GLY A 20 -32.58 -21.00 -1.83
CA GLY A 20 -31.77 -22.11 -2.27
C GLY A 20 -32.57 -23.40 -2.38
N VAL A 21 -32.10 -24.31 -3.24
CA VAL A 21 -32.59 -25.68 -3.36
C VAL A 21 -31.47 -26.60 -2.87
N ALA A 22 -31.76 -27.35 -1.81
CA ALA A 22 -30.85 -28.33 -1.23
C ALA A 22 -31.17 -29.74 -1.73
N ILE A 23 -30.14 -30.45 -2.16
CA ILE A 23 -30.17 -31.85 -2.57
C ILE A 23 -29.38 -32.64 -1.53
N GLU A 24 -30.06 -33.53 -0.81
CA GLU A 24 -29.41 -34.45 0.12
C GLU A 24 -28.97 -35.70 -0.65
N LEU A 25 -27.66 -35.91 -0.76
CA LEU A 25 -27.09 -37.05 -1.48
C LEU A 25 -26.98 -38.27 -0.55
N THR A 26 -26.65 -38.02 0.72
CA THR A 26 -26.67 -38.98 1.82
C THR A 26 -26.95 -38.22 3.13
N PRO A 27 -27.30 -38.89 4.26
CA PRO A 27 -27.46 -38.22 5.56
C PRO A 27 -26.26 -37.37 6.01
N SER A 28 -25.09 -37.64 5.43
CA SER A 28 -23.81 -37.01 5.76
C SER A 28 -23.27 -36.10 4.66
N VAL A 29 -23.93 -36.00 3.51
CA VAL A 29 -23.51 -35.16 2.40
C VAL A 29 -24.73 -34.49 1.78
N SER A 30 -24.79 -33.16 1.85
CA SER A 30 -25.78 -32.37 1.12
C SER A 30 -25.10 -31.32 0.26
N PHE A 31 -25.74 -31.02 -0.87
CA PHE A 31 -25.31 -29.98 -1.79
C PHE A 31 -26.45 -28.99 -1.96
N GLU A 32 -26.18 -27.70 -1.77
CA GLU A 32 -27.16 -26.62 -1.89
C GLU A 32 -26.70 -25.64 -2.97
N PHE A 33 -27.61 -25.26 -3.86
CA PHE A 33 -27.42 -24.15 -4.79
C PHE A 33 -28.47 -23.09 -4.51
N GLY A 34 -28.08 -21.83 -4.49
CA GLY A 34 -29.04 -20.76 -4.23
C GLY A 34 -28.56 -19.40 -4.72
N GLN A 35 -29.46 -18.43 -4.61
CA GLN A 35 -29.16 -17.02 -4.77
C GLN A 35 -29.30 -16.31 -3.43
N GLU A 36 -28.30 -15.52 -3.09
CA GLU A 36 -28.33 -14.59 -1.97
C GLU A 36 -28.51 -13.19 -2.53
N ASN A 37 -29.58 -12.50 -2.12
CA ASN A 37 -29.79 -11.10 -2.40
C ASN A 37 -29.69 -10.31 -1.09
N ASN A 38 -28.57 -9.63 -0.93
CA ASN A 38 -28.28 -8.73 0.20
C ASN A 38 -28.04 -7.36 -0.44
N ASN A 39 -28.66 -6.28 0.07
CA ASN A 39 -28.85 -4.96 -0.58
C ASN A 39 -27.59 -4.20 -1.11
N THR A 40 -26.44 -4.84 -1.28
CA THR A 40 -25.31 -4.37 -2.10
C THR A 40 -25.41 -4.93 -3.53
N MET A 41 -26.34 -4.36 -4.30
CA MET A 41 -26.40 -4.26 -5.77
C MET A 41 -26.27 -5.49 -6.69
N ASP A 42 -25.91 -6.70 -6.23
CA ASP A 42 -25.87 -7.90 -7.09
C ASP A 42 -26.38 -9.16 -6.37
N ALA A 43 -27.31 -9.88 -7.00
CA ALA A 43 -27.69 -11.22 -6.58
C ALA A 43 -26.53 -12.18 -6.86
N LYS A 44 -25.93 -12.76 -5.80
CA LYS A 44 -24.81 -13.70 -5.95
C LYS A 44 -25.33 -15.13 -5.90
N SER A 45 -25.12 -15.88 -6.99
CA SER A 45 -25.35 -17.32 -7.00
C SER A 45 -24.25 -18.01 -6.19
N TYR A 46 -24.62 -18.94 -5.32
CA TYR A 46 -23.68 -19.72 -4.51
C TYR A 46 -23.95 -21.22 -4.64
N GLY A 47 -22.89 -22.01 -4.48
CA GLY A 47 -22.95 -23.45 -4.27
C GLY A 47 -22.31 -23.79 -2.91
N LYS A 48 -22.97 -24.62 -2.11
CA LYS A 48 -22.53 -25.03 -0.78
C LYS A 48 -22.55 -26.54 -0.68
N LEU A 49 -21.37 -27.13 -0.55
CA LEU A 49 -21.19 -28.54 -0.21
C LEU A 49 -21.08 -28.65 1.32
N THR A 50 -21.97 -29.42 1.94
CA THR A 50 -21.91 -29.75 3.36
C THR A 50 -21.55 -31.21 3.52
N VAL A 51 -20.43 -31.49 4.18
CA VAL A 51 -20.04 -32.84 4.59
C VAL A 51 -20.10 -32.90 6.11
N LYS A 52 -21.06 -33.65 6.65
CA LYS A 52 -21.14 -33.96 8.08
C LYS A 52 -20.26 -35.18 8.34
N LEU A 53 -19.26 -35.04 9.22
CA LEU A 53 -18.48 -36.17 9.68
C LEU A 53 -19.25 -36.87 10.82
N PRO A 54 -19.79 -38.08 10.63
CA PRO A 54 -20.46 -38.81 11.70
C PRO A 54 -19.47 -39.23 12.80
N LEU A 55 -19.62 -38.67 14.00
CA LEU A 55 -18.91 -39.13 15.21
C LEU A 55 -19.79 -40.13 16.00
N GLY A 56 -20.33 -41.14 15.33
CA GLY A 56 -21.27 -42.09 15.94
C GLY A 56 -21.28 -43.48 15.29
N ASN A 57 -21.66 -44.48 16.09
CA ASN A 57 -21.46 -45.92 15.85
C ASN A 57 -22.19 -46.56 14.65
N LYS A 58 -22.71 -45.81 13.67
CA LYS A 58 -23.50 -46.37 12.56
C LYS A 58 -23.14 -45.92 11.14
N GLN A 59 -22.00 -45.23 10.94
CA GLN A 59 -21.49 -44.98 9.58
C GLN A 59 -19.99 -45.24 9.53
N LYS A 60 -19.58 -46.33 8.87
CA LYS A 60 -18.16 -46.68 8.69
C LYS A 60 -17.59 -45.87 7.52
N PHE A 61 -16.64 -44.99 7.81
CA PHE A 61 -15.73 -44.43 6.82
C PHE A 61 -14.88 -45.57 6.27
N THR A 62 -15.04 -45.95 5.00
CA THR A 62 -14.26 -47.05 4.43
C THR A 62 -12.93 -46.63 3.80
N ASN A 63 -12.59 -45.33 3.68
CA ASN A 63 -11.34 -44.96 2.97
C ASN A 63 -10.57 -43.71 3.45
N PHE A 64 -10.76 -43.22 4.68
CA PHE A 64 -9.83 -42.25 5.28
C PHE A 64 -9.54 -42.64 6.73
N ALA A 65 -8.34 -43.18 6.97
CA ALA A 65 -7.91 -43.57 8.30
C ALA A 65 -7.28 -42.37 9.03
N ILE A 66 -7.97 -41.85 10.04
CA ILE A 66 -7.40 -40.94 11.04
C ILE A 66 -7.41 -41.69 12.38
N ALA A 67 -6.28 -42.36 12.66
CA ALA A 67 -5.89 -43.04 13.90
C ALA A 67 -6.66 -44.30 14.37
N ASN A 68 -5.91 -45.38 14.60
CA ASN A 68 -6.36 -46.74 14.96
C ASN A 68 -6.72 -46.95 16.46
N LYS A 69 -7.25 -45.95 17.17
CA LYS A 69 -7.75 -46.15 18.55
C LYS A 69 -8.92 -45.21 18.84
N ALA A 70 -10.13 -45.79 18.85
CA ALA A 70 -11.35 -45.09 19.18
C ALA A 70 -11.34 -44.70 20.68
N PHE A 71 -11.51 -43.41 20.97
CA PHE A 71 -11.96 -42.95 22.29
C PHE A 71 -13.37 -43.50 22.52
N LYS A 72 -13.48 -44.53 23.36
CA LYS A 72 -14.72 -44.89 24.02
C LYS A 72 -14.66 -44.29 25.41
N ASP A 73 -15.41 -43.22 25.67
CA ASP A 73 -16.10 -43.14 26.93
C ASP A 73 -17.42 -42.37 26.79
N SER A 74 -18.43 -42.93 27.43
CA SER A 74 -19.84 -42.66 27.32
C SER A 74 -20.28 -41.63 28.36
N HIS A 75 -21.06 -40.63 27.96
CA HIS A 75 -22.23 -40.10 28.67
C HIS A 75 -23.13 -39.44 27.62
N LYS A 76 -24.46 -39.64 27.70
CA LYS A 76 -25.48 -39.19 26.73
C LYS A 76 -25.21 -37.76 26.22
N MET A 77 -24.63 -37.65 25.03
CA MET A 77 -24.51 -36.38 24.32
C MET A 77 -25.68 -36.32 23.34
N ASP A 78 -26.67 -35.48 23.66
CA ASP A 78 -27.78 -35.20 22.77
C ASP A 78 -27.20 -34.60 21.49
N LEU A 79 -27.35 -35.29 20.36
CA LEU A 79 -26.76 -34.87 19.09
C LEU A 79 -27.37 -33.56 18.57
N GLY A 80 -28.53 -33.13 19.12
CA GLY A 80 -29.05 -31.78 18.94
C GLY A 80 -28.14 -30.69 19.51
N ALA A 81 -27.33 -30.99 20.53
CA ALA A 81 -26.36 -30.06 21.12
C ALA A 81 -25.07 -29.90 20.30
N LEU A 82 -24.81 -30.80 19.34
CA LEU A 82 -23.73 -30.68 18.35
C LEU A 82 -24.22 -30.20 16.98
N ALA A 83 -25.51 -29.89 16.85
CA ALA A 83 -26.00 -29.22 15.66
C ALA A 83 -25.23 -27.89 15.53
N TRP A 84 -24.61 -27.68 14.36
CA TRP A 84 -24.03 -26.39 14.04
C TRP A 84 -25.12 -25.33 14.20
N VAL A 85 -24.87 -24.32 15.03
CA VAL A 85 -25.79 -23.19 15.18
C VAL A 85 -25.98 -22.57 13.80
N GLU A 86 -27.22 -22.55 13.30
CA GLU A 86 -27.56 -21.84 12.07
C GLU A 86 -27.42 -20.33 12.31
N ARG A 87 -26.25 -19.80 11.96
CA ARG A 87 -25.92 -18.38 12.00
C ARG A 87 -25.00 -18.03 10.83
N SER A 88 -25.01 -16.77 10.43
CA SER A 88 -23.93 -16.27 9.58
C SER A 88 -22.65 -16.17 10.40
N ASN A 89 -21.63 -16.98 10.09
CA ASN A 89 -20.29 -16.83 10.65
C ASN A 89 -19.44 -15.80 9.88
N LYS A 90 -20.02 -15.11 8.89
CA LYS A 90 -19.35 -14.04 8.15
C LYS A 90 -19.49 -12.74 8.94
N ILE A 91 -18.37 -12.10 9.25
CA ILE A 91 -18.35 -10.71 9.73
C ILE A 91 -18.72 -9.82 8.54
N MET A 92 -19.89 -9.20 8.58
CA MET A 92 -20.23 -8.17 7.60
C MET A 92 -19.47 -6.89 7.94
N ILE A 93 -18.60 -6.44 7.03
CA ILE A 93 -17.87 -5.19 7.15
C ILE A 93 -18.63 -4.15 6.32
N GLU A 94 -19.24 -3.16 6.95
CA GLU A 94 -19.67 -1.96 6.23
C GLU A 94 -18.43 -1.21 5.73
N ARG A 95 -18.33 -0.96 4.42
CA ARG A 95 -17.51 0.14 3.88
C ARG A 95 -18.22 1.47 4.25
N GLY A 96 -18.24 1.81 5.53
CA GLY A 96 -18.49 3.18 5.95
C GLY A 96 -17.35 4.05 5.43
N GLU A 97 -17.68 5.26 4.94
CA GLU A 97 -16.79 6.40 4.60
C GLU A 97 -15.29 6.06 4.55
N ASN A 98 -14.63 6.16 3.38
CA ASN A 98 -13.18 6.00 3.14
C ASN A 98 -12.25 6.14 4.39
N SER A 99 -12.25 5.14 5.26
CA SER A 99 -11.66 5.19 6.61
C SER A 99 -11.14 3.83 7.02
N ILE A 100 -10.09 3.85 7.85
CA ILE A 100 -9.33 2.67 8.25
C ILE A 100 -9.26 2.60 9.77
N LYS A 101 -9.51 1.42 10.32
CA LYS A 101 -9.30 1.14 11.73
C LYS A 101 -7.88 0.67 11.97
N PHE A 102 -7.17 1.31 12.90
CA PHE A 102 -5.81 0.96 13.28
C PHE A 102 -5.57 1.24 14.75
N LYS A 103 -5.08 0.22 15.49
CA LYS A 103 -4.81 0.27 16.93
C LYS A 103 -5.97 0.88 17.76
N GLY A 104 -7.21 0.53 17.42
CA GLY A 104 -8.41 1.00 18.12
C GLY A 104 -8.91 2.40 17.71
N LEU A 105 -8.21 3.10 16.82
CA LEU A 105 -8.61 4.41 16.28
C LEU A 105 -9.12 4.26 14.84
N SER A 106 -10.05 5.13 14.42
CA SER A 106 -10.55 5.19 13.05
C SER A 106 -9.99 6.42 12.35
N TYR A 107 -9.23 6.24 11.28
CA TYR A 107 -8.61 7.30 10.49
C TYR A 107 -9.38 7.53 9.20
N LYS A 108 -9.65 8.78 8.83
CA LYS A 108 -10.19 9.08 7.49
C LYS A 108 -9.04 9.16 6.49
N ILE A 109 -9.37 8.93 5.23
CA ILE A 109 -8.43 9.09 4.11
C ILE A 109 -8.68 10.44 3.44
N VAL A 110 -7.63 11.24 3.28
CA VAL A 110 -7.63 12.53 2.58
C VAL A 110 -6.69 12.47 1.38
N THR A 111 -7.06 13.09 0.26
CA THR A 111 -6.24 13.11 -0.96
C THR A 111 -5.47 14.41 -1.05
N GLY A 112 -4.15 14.32 -1.23
CA GLY A 112 -3.25 15.46 -1.38
C GLY A 112 -3.17 16.00 -2.81
N PRO A 113 -2.51 17.16 -3.01
CA PRO A 113 -2.28 17.75 -4.33
C PRO A 113 -1.54 16.84 -5.33
N SER A 114 -0.70 15.92 -4.85
CA SER A 114 -0.04 14.90 -5.67
C SER A 114 -0.98 13.81 -6.19
N GLY A 115 -2.24 13.78 -5.72
CA GLY A 115 -3.19 12.69 -5.94
C GLY A 115 -3.03 11.52 -4.97
N ARG A 116 -2.01 11.55 -4.09
CA ARG A 116 -1.79 10.50 -3.09
C ARG A 116 -2.78 10.62 -1.94
N ASN A 117 -3.17 9.47 -1.40
CA ASN A 117 -4.02 9.37 -0.24
C ASN A 117 -3.19 9.31 1.05
N TRP A 118 -3.64 10.04 2.06
CA TRP A 118 -3.00 10.16 3.37
C TRP A 118 -4.00 9.88 4.48
N LEU A 119 -3.51 9.48 5.64
CA LEU A 119 -4.34 9.49 6.84
C LEU A 119 -4.62 10.93 7.28
N ASP A 120 -5.82 11.20 7.75
CA ASP A 120 -6.28 12.54 8.16
C ASP A 120 -5.59 13.11 9.41
N ARG A 121 -4.87 12.27 10.17
CA ARG A 121 -4.11 12.67 11.36
C ARG A 121 -2.88 11.79 11.62
N ASN A 122 -1.99 12.25 12.52
CA ASN A 122 -0.79 11.51 12.92
C ASN A 122 -1.17 10.19 13.58
N ILE A 123 -0.31 9.18 13.48
CA ILE A 123 -0.56 7.90 14.15
C ILE A 123 -0.61 8.11 15.68
N GLY A 124 -1.59 7.47 16.33
CA GLY A 124 -1.89 7.66 17.76
C GLY A 124 -2.77 8.87 18.08
N ALA A 125 -3.02 9.79 17.12
CA ALA A 125 -3.85 10.96 17.37
C ALA A 125 -5.34 10.61 17.46
N THR A 126 -6.03 11.15 18.47
CA THR A 126 -7.46 10.93 18.71
C THR A 126 -8.35 12.00 18.08
N ALA A 127 -7.76 13.09 17.57
CA ALA A 127 -8.43 14.14 16.80
C ALA A 127 -7.58 14.60 15.59
N VAL A 128 -8.22 15.18 14.59
CA VAL A 128 -7.53 15.94 13.52
C VAL A 128 -7.20 17.31 14.07
N ALA A 129 -6.04 17.86 13.71
CA ALA A 129 -5.64 19.17 14.24
C ALA A 129 -6.61 20.28 13.86
N THR A 130 -6.80 21.22 14.77
CA THR A 130 -7.69 22.38 14.55
C THR A 130 -6.94 23.68 14.79
N VAL A 131 -7.42 24.77 14.19
CA VAL A 131 -6.85 26.11 14.40
C VAL A 131 -6.88 26.55 15.87
N ALA A 132 -7.83 26.03 16.67
CA ALA A 132 -7.91 26.32 18.10
C ALA A 132 -6.77 25.68 18.92
N GLU A 133 -6.11 24.63 18.41
CA GLU A 133 -4.95 24.02 19.07
C GLU A 133 -3.70 24.90 18.95
N ALA A 134 -3.61 25.78 17.95
CA ALA A 134 -2.48 26.68 17.77
C ALA A 134 -2.34 27.71 18.89
N THR A 135 -3.42 27.96 19.64
CA THR A 135 -3.46 28.91 20.77
C THR A 135 -3.39 28.23 22.14
N ALA A 136 -3.27 26.90 22.19
CA ALA A 136 -3.20 26.17 23.45
C ALA A 136 -1.85 26.40 24.16
N ALA A 137 -1.86 26.38 25.50
CA ALA A 137 -0.66 26.62 26.29
C ALA A 137 0.45 25.60 25.99
N ALA A 138 1.69 26.09 25.86
CA ALA A 138 2.86 25.27 25.58
C ALA A 138 3.04 24.17 26.64
N GLY A 139 3.24 22.93 26.19
CA GLY A 139 3.61 21.79 27.06
C GLY A 139 2.49 20.81 27.42
N GLN A 140 1.25 21.01 26.96
CA GLN A 140 0.17 20.02 27.08
C GLN A 140 0.10 19.14 25.82
N LYS A 141 0.04 17.81 25.96
CA LYS A 141 -0.19 16.90 24.82
C LYS A 141 -1.61 17.12 24.28
N MET A 142 -1.72 17.60 23.05
CA MET A 142 -3.01 17.76 22.38
C MET A 142 -3.47 16.45 21.74
N PRO A 143 -4.79 16.23 21.60
CA PRO A 143 -5.36 15.07 20.91
C PRO A 143 -4.84 14.83 19.49
N SER A 144 -4.39 15.90 18.80
CA SER A 144 -3.92 15.84 17.41
C SER A 144 -2.44 15.44 17.24
N TYR A 145 -1.62 15.52 18.29
CA TYR A 145 -0.17 15.34 18.16
C TYR A 145 0.21 13.91 17.78
N GLY A 146 -0.55 12.95 18.30
CA GLY A 146 -0.29 11.52 18.13
C GLY A 146 0.86 11.04 19.00
N ASP A 147 1.48 9.95 18.55
CA ASP A 147 2.60 9.29 19.23
C ASP A 147 3.93 9.65 18.55
N TYR A 148 5.01 9.51 19.32
CA TYR A 148 6.37 9.82 18.90
C TYR A 148 7.15 8.54 18.67
N TYR A 149 7.66 8.35 17.45
CA TYR A 149 8.33 7.13 17.02
C TYR A 149 9.82 7.36 16.84
N GLU A 150 10.63 6.46 17.37
CA GLU A 150 12.06 6.43 17.09
C GLU A 150 12.30 6.01 15.63
N PHE A 151 13.26 6.64 14.94
CA PHE A 151 13.50 6.35 13.52
C PHE A 151 13.81 4.87 13.28
N SER A 152 14.59 4.26 14.17
CA SER A 152 14.99 2.84 14.09
C SER A 152 13.81 1.87 14.08
N LYS A 153 12.61 2.33 14.46
CA LYS A 153 11.37 1.55 14.48
C LYS A 153 10.49 1.80 13.26
N LEU A 154 10.80 2.77 12.39
CA LEU A 154 9.96 3.14 11.23
C LEU A 154 9.80 2.04 10.19
N SER A 155 10.75 1.10 10.13
CA SER A 155 10.68 -0.08 9.26
C SER A 155 9.83 -1.22 9.83
N ALA A 156 9.37 -1.12 11.08
CA ALA A 156 8.45 -2.10 11.64
C ALA A 156 7.10 -1.99 10.93
N ALA A 157 6.57 -3.12 10.45
CA ALA A 157 5.29 -3.23 9.75
C ALA A 157 4.08 -2.72 10.56
N ASP A 158 4.27 -2.37 11.84
CA ASP A 158 3.23 -2.05 12.80
C ASP A 158 3.05 -0.56 13.08
N ILE A 159 3.70 0.35 12.34
CA ILE A 159 3.50 1.80 12.55
C ILE A 159 2.33 2.33 11.74
N CYS A 160 2.21 1.92 10.49
CA CYS A 160 1.11 2.31 9.61
C CYS A 160 0.12 1.15 9.44
N PRO A 161 -1.16 1.45 9.15
CA PRO A 161 -2.13 0.42 8.77
C PRO A 161 -1.70 -0.31 7.49
N LEU A 162 -2.24 -1.53 7.28
CA LEU A 162 -2.04 -2.25 6.02
C LEU A 162 -2.47 -1.39 4.82
N GLY A 163 -1.65 -1.37 3.77
CA GLY A 163 -1.85 -0.50 2.59
C GLY A 163 -1.39 0.94 2.80
N PHE A 164 -0.74 1.24 3.92
CA PHE A 164 -0.15 2.54 4.23
C PHE A 164 1.30 2.36 4.72
N SER A 165 2.15 3.35 4.49
CA SER A 165 3.53 3.36 4.98
C SER A 165 3.92 4.75 5.47
N VAL A 166 5.02 4.82 6.22
CA VAL A 166 5.67 6.10 6.52
C VAL A 166 6.16 6.67 5.18
N PRO A 167 5.90 7.95 4.88
CA PRO A 167 6.25 8.53 3.59
C PRO A 167 7.76 8.60 3.41
N THR A 168 8.22 8.51 2.18
CA THR A 168 9.56 8.98 1.81
C THR A 168 9.64 10.50 1.91
N ASP A 169 10.86 11.03 1.96
CA ASP A 169 11.15 12.45 1.83
C ASP A 169 10.58 13.05 0.54
N GLY A 170 10.66 12.34 -0.59
CA GLY A 170 10.07 12.77 -1.86
C GLY A 170 8.54 12.84 -1.83
N GLU A 171 7.87 11.82 -1.28
CA GLU A 171 6.41 11.79 -1.15
C GLU A 171 5.89 12.91 -0.25
N LEU A 172 6.54 13.14 0.90
CA LEU A 172 6.14 14.22 1.80
C LEU A 172 6.44 15.60 1.22
N ALA A 173 7.55 15.76 0.50
CA ALA A 173 7.90 17.02 -0.16
C ALA A 173 6.90 17.40 -1.27
N ALA A 174 6.47 16.41 -2.06
CA ALA A 174 5.51 16.55 -3.15
C ALA A 174 4.19 17.20 -2.70
N ASP A 175 3.75 16.87 -1.48
CA ASP A 175 2.51 17.36 -0.88
C ASP A 175 2.72 18.49 0.14
N THR A 176 3.92 19.07 0.23
CA THR A 176 4.22 20.17 1.16
C THR A 176 5.03 21.30 0.51
N ILE A 177 6.33 21.10 0.32
CA ILE A 177 7.31 22.16 0.01
C ILE A 177 7.54 22.38 -1.48
N THR A 178 7.22 21.41 -2.35
CA THR A 178 7.36 21.55 -3.81
C THR A 178 6.08 22.04 -4.49
N LEU A 179 5.03 22.30 -3.71
CA LEU A 179 3.77 22.83 -4.21
C LEU A 179 3.95 24.26 -4.75
N PRO A 180 3.08 24.71 -5.68
CA PRO A 180 3.03 26.11 -6.13
C PRO A 180 2.88 27.07 -4.96
N ASP A 181 3.44 28.29 -5.06
CA ASP A 181 3.55 29.26 -3.96
C ASP A 181 2.24 29.52 -3.20
N ALA A 182 1.09 29.58 -3.89
CA ALA A 182 -0.21 29.82 -3.29
C ALA A 182 -0.70 28.68 -2.35
N THR A 183 -0.19 27.47 -2.54
CA THR A 183 -0.56 26.26 -1.78
C THR A 183 0.61 25.68 -1.00
N LYS A 184 1.78 26.31 -1.09
CA LYS A 184 3.03 25.83 -0.52
C LYS A 184 2.99 25.86 1.01
N VAL A 185 3.37 24.74 1.60
CA VAL A 185 3.59 24.67 3.05
C VAL A 185 4.97 25.24 3.34
N ASN A 186 5.00 26.35 4.06
CA ASN A 186 6.20 27.14 4.31
C ASN A 186 6.28 27.69 5.75
N SER A 187 5.35 27.34 6.63
CA SER A 187 5.33 27.79 8.01
C SER A 187 4.47 26.85 8.85
N VAL A 188 4.53 26.98 10.17
CA VAL A 188 3.63 26.25 11.09
C VAL A 188 2.17 26.56 10.78
N ALA A 189 1.84 27.82 10.47
CA ALA A 189 0.48 28.23 10.16
C ALA A 189 -0.03 27.58 8.87
N THR A 190 0.78 27.58 7.80
CA THR A 190 0.42 26.94 6.53
C THR A 190 0.43 25.42 6.62
N ALA A 191 1.25 24.83 7.50
CA ALA A 191 1.22 23.40 7.79
C ALA A 191 -0.11 22.98 8.45
N LEU A 192 -0.60 23.79 9.39
CA LEU A 192 -1.87 23.56 10.08
C LEU A 192 -3.09 23.80 9.18
N SER A 193 -3.05 24.79 8.28
CA SER A 193 -4.14 25.07 7.34
C SER A 193 -4.10 24.22 6.07
N SER A 194 -3.01 23.48 5.83
CA SER A 194 -2.90 22.52 4.72
C SER A 194 -3.92 21.39 4.80
N PHE A 195 -4.07 20.63 3.71
CA PHE A 195 -4.95 19.45 3.69
C PHE A 195 -4.55 18.38 4.73
N LEU A 196 -3.26 18.32 5.11
CA LEU A 196 -2.75 17.38 6.12
C LEU A 196 -3.05 17.81 7.57
N LYS A 197 -3.36 19.10 7.78
CA LYS A 197 -3.60 19.71 9.09
C LYS A 197 -2.53 19.30 10.11
N LEU A 198 -1.28 19.65 9.83
CA LEU A 198 -0.14 19.20 10.62
C LEU A 198 -0.01 20.04 11.90
N PRO A 199 -0.10 19.43 13.09
CA PRO A 199 0.02 20.16 14.35
C PRO A 199 1.49 20.42 14.71
N ALA A 200 1.73 21.52 15.43
CA ALA A 200 3.02 21.82 16.05
C ALA A 200 3.30 20.92 17.27
N ALA A 201 3.43 19.62 17.01
CA ALA A 201 3.57 18.58 18.03
C ALA A 201 4.97 18.53 18.64
N GLY A 202 5.96 19.26 18.12
CA GLY A 202 7.33 19.17 18.62
C GLY A 202 7.92 17.77 18.46
N GLY A 203 8.93 17.44 19.28
CA GLY A 203 9.62 16.16 19.23
C GLY A 203 10.25 15.73 20.55
N LEU A 204 10.63 14.46 20.67
CA LEU A 204 11.49 13.98 21.76
C LEU A 204 12.92 13.88 21.22
N ASN A 205 13.60 15.02 21.19
CA ASN A 205 14.96 15.20 20.67
C ASN A 205 15.88 15.98 21.65
N GLY A 206 15.39 16.34 22.83
CA GLY A 206 16.16 17.01 23.89
C GLY A 206 16.75 16.04 24.92
N ALA A 207 17.42 16.58 25.94
CA ALA A 207 18.02 15.79 27.02
C ALA A 207 16.99 14.99 27.85
N ASN A 208 15.74 15.47 27.91
CA ASN A 208 14.64 14.74 28.54
C ASN A 208 13.87 13.93 27.49
N LYS A 209 13.91 12.59 27.61
CA LYS A 209 13.33 11.65 26.64
C LYS A 209 11.81 11.43 26.80
N ASP A 210 11.20 12.02 27.83
CA ASP A 210 9.80 11.77 28.19
C ASP A 210 8.89 12.98 28.00
N LYS A 211 9.45 14.16 27.69
CA LYS A 211 8.68 15.38 27.43
C LYS A 211 9.05 15.98 26.07
N PRO A 212 8.08 16.16 25.16
CA PRO A 212 8.37 16.79 23.87
C PRO A 212 8.74 18.26 24.06
N ASN A 213 9.80 18.69 23.38
CA ASN A 213 10.19 20.10 23.28
C ASN A 213 9.53 20.74 22.05
N ASN A 214 9.56 22.07 21.99
CA ASN A 214 9.09 22.87 20.84
C ASN A 214 7.62 22.63 20.46
N VAL A 215 6.84 22.10 21.40
CA VAL A 215 5.39 21.96 21.30
C VAL A 215 4.77 23.35 21.17
N GLY A 216 3.94 23.53 20.15
CA GLY A 216 3.30 24.80 19.80
C GLY A 216 4.15 25.71 18.91
N SER A 217 5.46 25.46 18.76
CA SER A 217 6.35 26.28 17.93
C SER A 217 6.86 25.59 16.67
N GLU A 218 6.93 24.26 16.67
CA GLU A 218 7.52 23.50 15.56
C GLU A 218 6.70 22.26 15.20
N VAL A 219 6.62 22.01 13.90
CA VAL A 219 6.04 20.77 13.36
C VAL A 219 7.18 19.84 12.99
N TYR A 220 7.15 18.60 13.48
CA TYR A 220 8.06 17.54 13.08
C TYR A 220 7.28 16.38 12.48
N LEU A 221 7.78 15.81 11.38
CA LEU A 221 7.28 14.55 10.82
C LEU A 221 8.44 13.70 10.34
N TRP A 222 8.50 12.45 10.81
CA TRP A 222 9.43 11.49 10.25
C TRP A 222 9.06 11.10 8.81
N THR A 223 10.10 10.91 7.99
CA THR A 223 10.04 10.13 6.76
C THR A 223 10.68 8.76 7.01
N LYS A 224 10.47 7.77 6.13
CA LYS A 224 11.21 6.49 6.17
C LYS A 224 12.59 6.58 5.51
N THR A 225 12.94 7.71 4.91
CA THR A 225 14.19 7.85 4.15
C THR A 225 15.36 8.05 5.11
N VAL A 226 16.36 7.17 5.02
CA VAL A 226 17.65 7.33 5.71
C VAL A 226 18.44 8.46 5.05
N ASP A 227 19.20 9.23 5.83
CA ASP A 227 20.06 10.27 5.27
C ASP A 227 21.11 9.65 4.33
N ARG A 228 21.16 10.19 3.10
CA ARG A 228 22.02 9.69 2.02
C ARG A 228 23.51 9.97 2.28
N MET A 229 23.82 10.93 3.15
CA MET A 229 25.20 11.29 3.50
C MET A 229 25.64 10.72 4.85
N ASP A 230 24.71 10.43 5.76
CA ASP A 230 25.00 9.86 7.08
C ASP A 230 23.94 8.84 7.49
N VAL A 231 24.23 7.55 7.28
CA VAL A 231 23.29 6.45 7.59
C VAL A 231 22.90 6.34 9.06
N LYS A 232 23.54 7.10 9.96
CA LYS A 232 23.15 7.21 11.38
C LYS A 232 22.08 8.28 11.62
N LYS A 233 21.56 8.88 10.55
CA LYS A 233 20.49 9.87 10.57
C LYS A 233 19.36 9.48 9.62
N GLY A 234 18.18 9.98 9.94
CA GLY A 234 16.99 9.88 9.11
C GLY A 234 16.53 11.26 8.67
N TYR A 235 15.86 11.34 7.52
CA TYR A 235 15.21 12.59 7.10
C TYR A 235 13.87 12.77 7.81
N TYR A 236 13.64 13.99 8.28
CA TYR A 236 12.36 14.47 8.77
C TYR A 236 11.99 15.76 8.07
N TRP A 237 10.70 16.07 8.12
CA TRP A 237 10.17 17.34 7.66
C TRP A 237 9.94 18.24 8.86
N ILE A 238 10.31 19.51 8.72
CA ILE A 238 10.14 20.54 9.74
C ILE A 238 9.46 21.78 9.17
N ALA A 239 8.57 22.37 9.96
CA ALA A 239 8.14 23.75 9.78
C ALA A 239 8.36 24.55 11.07
N GLU A 240 9.03 25.69 10.94
CA GLU A 240 9.40 26.60 12.02
C GLU A 240 9.57 28.02 11.47
N GLY A 241 9.24 29.05 12.25
CA GLY A 241 9.65 30.43 11.98
C GLY A 241 9.47 30.93 10.53
N GLY A 242 8.31 30.69 9.91
CA GLY A 242 8.05 31.13 8.53
C GLY A 242 8.81 30.35 7.44
N THR A 243 9.38 29.20 7.78
CA THR A 243 10.04 28.28 6.83
C THR A 243 9.50 26.86 6.99
N ALA A 244 9.60 26.06 5.92
CA ALA A 244 9.44 24.61 5.97
C ALA A 244 10.47 23.94 5.06
N ARG A 245 11.06 22.83 5.52
CA ARG A 245 12.14 22.12 4.81
C ARG A 245 12.21 20.65 5.21
N LEU A 246 12.98 19.89 4.44
CA LEU A 246 13.52 18.60 4.86
C LEU A 246 14.86 18.83 5.58
N ASP A 247 15.08 18.08 6.65
CA ASP A 247 16.29 18.12 7.47
C ASP A 247 16.62 16.70 7.99
N SER A 248 17.77 16.50 8.62
CA SER A 248 18.22 15.18 9.12
C SER A 248 18.51 15.18 10.61
N ALA A 249 18.14 14.08 11.28
CA ALA A 249 18.32 13.92 12.73
C ALA A 249 18.78 12.51 13.07
N ILE A 250 19.48 12.37 14.20
CA ILE A 250 19.95 11.07 14.68
C ILE A 250 18.78 10.11 14.93
N LEU A 251 19.03 8.81 14.73
CA LEU A 251 17.95 7.81 14.73
C LEU A 251 17.21 7.68 16.08
N ALA A 252 17.85 8.09 17.17
CA ALA A 252 17.30 8.01 18.53
C ALA A 252 16.23 9.08 18.82
N HIS A 253 16.11 10.13 17.99
CA HIS A 253 15.05 11.12 18.13
C HIS A 253 13.69 10.50 17.84
N LYS A 254 12.65 10.98 18.54
CA LYS A 254 11.28 10.51 18.31
C LYS A 254 10.40 11.64 17.81
N PHE A 255 9.88 11.48 16.61
CA PHE A 255 8.98 12.43 15.98
C PHE A 255 7.64 11.78 15.61
N PRO A 256 6.58 12.58 15.46
CA PRO A 256 5.32 12.09 14.93
C PRO A 256 5.44 11.51 13.52
N VAL A 257 4.51 10.62 13.19
CA VAL A 257 4.42 9.98 11.87
C VAL A 257 3.04 10.23 11.28
N ARG A 258 3.02 10.55 9.99
CA ARG A 258 1.82 10.66 9.17
C ARG A 258 1.91 9.66 8.02
N CYS A 259 1.03 8.68 7.96
CA CYS A 259 1.12 7.64 6.94
C CYS A 259 0.46 8.05 5.62
N ILE A 260 1.06 7.60 4.52
CA ILE A 260 0.60 7.74 3.14
C ILE A 260 0.21 6.36 2.59
N GLN A 261 -0.80 6.28 1.73
CA GLN A 261 -1.21 5.04 1.08
C GLN A 261 -0.03 4.51 0.27
N THR A 262 0.29 3.23 0.43
CA THR A 262 1.30 2.56 -0.37
C THR A 262 0.82 2.45 -1.80
N GLU A 263 1.68 2.81 -2.73
CA GLU A 263 1.45 2.46 -4.12
C GLU A 263 1.79 0.98 -4.32
N GLU A 264 0.89 0.28 -5.00
CA GLU A 264 1.18 -1.07 -5.44
C GLU A 264 2.27 -1.01 -6.49
N PRO A 265 3.34 -1.80 -6.35
CA PRO A 265 4.35 -1.90 -7.38
C PRO A 265 3.74 -2.29 -8.72
N ILE A 266 4.27 -1.71 -9.80
CA ILE A 266 3.91 -2.12 -11.15
C ILE A 266 4.59 -3.46 -11.42
N LEU A 267 3.79 -4.48 -11.73
CA LEU A 267 4.31 -5.76 -12.23
C LEU A 267 4.45 -5.69 -13.75
N PHE A 268 5.69 -5.74 -14.24
CA PHE A 268 5.98 -5.78 -15.67
C PHE A 268 6.92 -6.95 -15.96
N ASN A 269 6.46 -7.90 -16.79
CA ASN A 269 7.19 -9.12 -17.18
C ASN A 269 7.76 -9.91 -15.99
N GLY A 270 7.00 -10.03 -14.90
CA GLY A 270 7.42 -10.77 -13.70
C GLY A 270 8.35 -9.99 -12.76
N VAL A 271 8.76 -8.77 -13.12
CA VAL A 271 9.55 -7.89 -12.27
C VAL A 271 8.64 -6.81 -11.65
N SER A 272 8.83 -6.56 -10.37
CA SER A 272 8.07 -5.59 -9.58
C SER A 272 8.84 -4.27 -9.48
N TYR A 273 8.23 -3.17 -9.92
CA TYR A 273 8.81 -1.83 -9.92
C TYR A 273 8.05 -0.92 -8.97
N ASN A 274 8.76 -0.22 -8.09
CA ASN A 274 8.11 0.84 -7.32
C ASN A 274 7.95 2.08 -8.20
N MET A 275 7.00 2.94 -7.83
CA MET A 275 6.77 4.22 -8.48
C MET A 275 7.45 5.34 -7.68
N ILE A 276 8.04 6.30 -8.39
CA ILE A 276 8.66 7.50 -7.82
C ILE A 276 8.05 8.73 -8.51
N THR A 277 7.51 9.64 -7.71
CA THR A 277 7.02 10.93 -8.19
C THR A 277 8.18 11.93 -8.28
N SER A 278 8.38 12.51 -9.46
CA SER A 278 9.36 13.57 -9.68
C SER A 278 8.96 14.83 -8.90
N PRO A 279 9.81 15.33 -7.97
CA PRO A 279 9.49 16.53 -7.19
C PRO A 279 9.41 17.81 -8.05
N ASN A 280 10.06 17.80 -9.22
CA ASN A 280 10.12 18.97 -10.10
C ASN A 280 9.00 19.00 -11.13
N THR A 281 8.50 17.84 -11.57
CA THR A 281 7.54 17.74 -12.68
C THR A 281 6.20 17.14 -12.28
N GLY A 282 6.11 16.52 -11.11
CA GLY A 282 4.94 15.73 -10.68
C GLY A 282 4.71 14.45 -11.48
N ARG A 283 5.54 14.15 -12.49
CA ARG A 283 5.44 12.92 -13.28
C ARG A 283 5.89 11.71 -12.45
N ILE A 284 5.21 10.59 -12.64
CA ILE A 284 5.53 9.33 -12.00
C ILE A 284 6.47 8.53 -12.91
N TRP A 285 7.55 8.01 -12.33
CA TRP A 285 8.57 7.20 -12.98
C TRP A 285 8.69 5.86 -12.26
N LEU A 286 9.23 4.84 -12.93
CA LEU A 286 9.67 3.63 -12.26
C LEU A 286 10.91 3.92 -11.41
N ASP A 287 11.10 3.17 -10.33
CA ASP A 287 12.23 3.33 -9.42
C ASP A 287 13.59 2.92 -10.00
N ARG A 288 13.60 2.27 -11.17
CA ARG A 288 14.78 1.77 -11.89
C ARG A 288 14.45 1.54 -13.38
N ASN A 289 15.48 1.25 -14.17
CA ASN A 289 15.32 0.89 -15.60
C ASN A 289 14.56 -0.43 -15.76
N LEU A 290 13.81 -0.58 -16.85
CA LEU A 290 13.16 -1.85 -17.20
C LEU A 290 14.22 -2.96 -17.35
N GLY A 291 13.99 -4.11 -16.72
CA GLY A 291 14.90 -5.25 -16.67
C GLY A 291 15.87 -5.23 -15.49
N ALA A 292 16.01 -4.11 -14.78
CA ALA A 292 16.93 -4.02 -13.64
C ALA A 292 16.40 -4.75 -12.41
N THR A 293 17.26 -5.50 -11.72
CA THR A 293 16.89 -6.25 -10.50
C THR A 293 17.05 -5.42 -9.23
N LYS A 294 17.79 -4.30 -9.28
CA LYS A 294 17.89 -3.32 -8.18
C LYS A 294 17.87 -1.87 -8.67
N VAL A 295 17.57 -0.95 -7.74
CA VAL A 295 17.75 0.50 -7.96
C VAL A 295 19.25 0.78 -7.98
N ALA A 296 19.69 1.70 -8.85
CA ALA A 296 21.09 2.09 -8.91
C ALA A 296 21.57 2.62 -7.55
N ASP A 297 22.63 2.03 -7.03
CA ASP A 297 23.23 2.38 -5.74
C ASP A 297 24.68 2.86 -5.88
N SER A 298 25.28 2.70 -7.07
CA SER A 298 26.60 3.24 -7.40
C SER A 298 26.67 3.77 -8.83
N LYS A 299 27.65 4.66 -9.08
CA LYS A 299 28.05 5.08 -10.43
C LYS A 299 29.07 4.13 -11.07
N ASP A 300 29.52 3.11 -10.34
CA ASP A 300 30.59 2.22 -10.77
C ASP A 300 30.13 1.22 -11.84
N ALA A 301 31.06 0.79 -12.69
CA ALA A 301 30.82 -0.21 -13.73
C ALA A 301 30.38 -1.58 -13.18
N ALA A 302 30.50 -1.80 -11.87
CA ALA A 302 30.09 -3.02 -11.19
C ALA A 302 28.59 -3.06 -10.87
N ASP A 303 27.87 -1.93 -10.96
CA ASP A 303 26.43 -1.85 -10.65
C ASP A 303 25.55 -2.41 -11.79
N THR A 304 25.95 -3.55 -12.34
CA THR A 304 25.37 -4.17 -13.54
C THR A 304 23.90 -4.54 -13.38
N ASP A 305 23.50 -4.96 -12.17
CA ASP A 305 22.12 -5.28 -11.81
C ASP A 305 21.16 -4.07 -11.89
N ALA A 306 21.68 -2.84 -11.90
CA ALA A 306 20.89 -1.62 -12.03
C ALA A 306 20.71 -1.15 -13.48
N TYR A 307 21.41 -1.74 -14.45
CA TYR A 307 21.46 -1.22 -15.82
C TYR A 307 20.16 -1.44 -16.58
N GLY A 308 19.51 -2.59 -16.37
CA GLY A 308 18.33 -3.00 -17.11
C GLY A 308 18.61 -3.50 -18.53
N ASP A 309 17.54 -3.69 -19.30
CA ASP A 309 17.53 -4.21 -20.67
C ASP A 309 17.97 -3.14 -21.70
N LEU A 310 18.38 -3.58 -22.89
CA LEU A 310 18.83 -2.75 -24.02
C LEU A 310 17.73 -2.61 -25.08
N TYR A 311 16.94 -1.55 -25.03
CA TYR A 311 15.85 -1.36 -26.00
C TYR A 311 16.30 -0.67 -27.29
N GLN A 312 15.85 -1.21 -28.42
CA GLN A 312 15.82 -0.51 -29.69
C GLN A 312 14.49 0.22 -29.84
N TRP A 313 14.53 1.55 -30.05
CA TRP A 313 13.33 2.38 -30.04
C TRP A 313 12.25 1.83 -30.99
N GLY A 314 11.02 1.71 -30.47
CA GLY A 314 9.85 1.18 -31.18
C GLY A 314 9.86 -0.33 -31.49
N ARG A 315 10.89 -1.08 -31.07
CA ARG A 315 10.94 -2.53 -31.23
C ARG A 315 10.35 -3.23 -30.01
N ARG A 316 9.52 -4.26 -30.24
CA ARG A 316 8.99 -5.10 -29.17
C ARG A 316 10.10 -5.98 -28.55
N LYS A 317 9.87 -6.41 -27.31
CA LYS A 317 10.70 -7.40 -26.61
C LYS A 317 10.67 -8.72 -27.40
N ASP A 318 11.77 -9.09 -28.02
CA ASP A 318 11.91 -10.29 -28.86
C ASP A 318 13.21 -11.05 -28.59
N GLY A 319 13.90 -10.70 -27.49
CA GLY A 319 15.16 -11.29 -27.04
C GLY A 319 16.38 -10.43 -27.35
N HIS A 320 16.25 -9.39 -28.19
CA HIS A 320 17.36 -8.47 -28.48
C HIS A 320 17.80 -7.65 -27.28
N GLU A 321 16.87 -7.38 -26.37
CA GLU A 321 17.04 -6.47 -25.25
C GLU A 321 17.77 -7.09 -24.06
N ASP A 322 17.87 -8.41 -24.02
CA ASP A 322 18.62 -9.11 -22.97
C ASP A 322 20.10 -8.73 -23.07
N ARG A 323 20.62 -8.13 -22.00
CA ARG A 323 22.01 -7.67 -21.94
C ARG A 323 23.01 -8.83 -21.96
N GLU A 324 22.59 -10.01 -21.53
CA GLU A 324 23.40 -11.24 -21.58
C GLU A 324 23.42 -11.87 -22.97
N ASN A 325 22.51 -11.45 -23.86
CA ASN A 325 22.52 -11.90 -25.25
C ASN A 325 23.69 -11.26 -26.01
N THR A 326 24.66 -12.10 -26.37
CA THR A 326 25.85 -11.68 -27.13
C THR A 326 25.64 -11.59 -28.64
N SER A 327 24.43 -11.91 -29.13
CA SER A 327 24.10 -11.95 -30.56
C SER A 327 23.84 -10.54 -31.09
N ILE A 328 24.83 -9.99 -31.81
CA ILE A 328 24.79 -8.64 -32.38
C ILE A 328 24.84 -8.74 -33.90
N SER A 329 23.97 -8.01 -34.57
CA SER A 329 24.01 -7.82 -36.02
C SER A 329 24.42 -6.39 -36.37
N THR A 330 25.26 -6.23 -37.38
CA THR A 330 25.56 -4.93 -38.00
C THR A 330 24.74 -4.68 -39.27
N THR A 331 23.90 -5.66 -39.66
CA THR A 331 22.99 -5.52 -40.79
C THR A 331 21.70 -4.87 -40.32
N LEU A 332 21.34 -3.73 -40.90
CA LEU A 332 20.13 -3.00 -40.54
C LEU A 332 18.87 -3.80 -40.88
N ALA A 333 17.85 -3.67 -40.02
CA ALA A 333 16.59 -4.37 -40.23
C ALA A 333 15.82 -3.82 -41.44
N SER A 334 15.20 -4.71 -42.23
CA SER A 334 14.28 -4.34 -43.31
C SER A 334 12.83 -4.13 -42.85
N SER A 335 12.56 -4.22 -41.53
CA SER A 335 11.24 -4.09 -40.91
C SER A 335 11.39 -3.64 -39.45
N ILE A 336 10.38 -2.96 -38.90
CA ILE A 336 10.30 -2.63 -37.46
C ILE A 336 9.99 -3.85 -36.56
N THR A 337 9.73 -5.01 -37.17
CA THR A 337 9.53 -6.31 -36.51
C THR A 337 10.47 -7.35 -37.13
N PRO A 338 11.78 -7.30 -36.83
CA PRO A 338 12.74 -8.28 -37.33
C PRO A 338 12.38 -9.68 -36.84
N ALA A 339 12.69 -10.70 -37.65
CA ALA A 339 12.50 -12.09 -37.26
C ALA A 339 13.61 -12.64 -36.34
N SER A 340 14.75 -11.95 -36.23
CA SER A 340 15.87 -12.34 -35.36
C SER A 340 15.81 -11.61 -34.02
N GLY A 341 16.10 -12.28 -32.92
CA GLY A 341 16.27 -11.67 -31.58
C GLY A 341 17.65 -11.04 -31.37
N GLU A 342 18.33 -10.61 -32.43
CA GLU A 342 19.66 -10.00 -32.34
C GLU A 342 19.56 -8.50 -32.05
N PHE A 343 20.50 -7.99 -31.25
CA PHE A 343 20.66 -6.55 -31.08
C PHE A 343 21.31 -5.96 -32.34
N ILE A 344 20.66 -4.99 -32.98
CA ILE A 344 21.17 -4.43 -34.24
C ILE A 344 21.97 -3.17 -33.92
N LYS A 345 23.28 -3.27 -34.14
CA LYS A 345 24.22 -2.19 -33.91
C LYS A 345 24.53 -1.48 -35.23
N SER A 346 23.91 -0.32 -35.41
CA SER A 346 24.21 0.56 -36.53
C SER A 346 25.59 1.22 -36.35
N THR A 347 26.40 1.22 -37.41
CA THR A 347 27.75 1.84 -37.43
C THR A 347 27.80 3.11 -38.28
N VAL A 348 26.68 3.50 -38.89
CA VAL A 348 26.59 4.64 -39.81
C VAL A 348 25.54 5.63 -39.31
N PRO A 349 25.83 6.95 -39.24
CA PRO A 349 24.83 7.97 -38.93
C PRO A 349 23.57 7.83 -39.82
N PRO A 350 22.35 7.97 -39.27
CA PRO A 350 22.00 8.49 -37.94
C PRO A 350 22.04 7.46 -36.80
N PHE A 351 22.68 6.30 -36.99
CA PHE A 351 22.72 5.18 -36.04
C PHE A 351 21.36 4.53 -35.77
N ASP A 352 20.45 4.61 -36.75
CA ASP A 352 19.19 3.88 -36.71
C ASP A 352 19.45 2.38 -36.93
N TRP A 353 18.76 1.55 -36.16
CA TRP A 353 18.80 0.09 -36.24
C TRP A 353 17.97 -0.44 -37.42
N VAL A 354 17.08 0.40 -37.96
CA VAL A 354 16.26 0.14 -39.13
C VAL A 354 16.93 0.70 -40.40
N GLY A 355 16.79 -0.02 -41.51
CA GLY A 355 17.32 0.39 -42.81
C GLY A 355 16.66 1.65 -43.38
N ALA A 356 17.34 2.30 -44.32
CA ALA A 356 16.80 3.46 -45.02
C ALA A 356 15.47 3.12 -45.71
N ASN A 357 14.53 4.07 -45.68
CA ASN A 357 13.19 3.98 -46.28
C ASN A 357 12.23 2.95 -45.64
N VAL A 358 12.59 2.32 -44.52
CA VAL A 358 11.68 1.39 -43.82
C VAL A 358 10.75 2.13 -42.85
N ASP A 359 11.31 2.98 -41.98
CA ASP A 359 10.56 3.83 -41.03
C ASP A 359 11.39 5.08 -40.68
N SER A 360 11.85 5.78 -41.71
CA SER A 360 12.82 6.88 -41.56
C SER A 360 12.26 8.10 -40.83
N ASP A 361 10.94 8.25 -40.75
CA ASP A 361 10.28 9.29 -39.96
C ASP A 361 9.87 8.81 -38.56
N GLY A 362 10.01 7.51 -38.27
CA GLY A 362 9.66 6.91 -36.99
C GLY A 362 8.15 6.78 -36.75
N SER A 363 7.31 7.03 -37.76
CA SER A 363 5.86 7.10 -37.61
C SER A 363 5.23 5.76 -37.24
N GLU A 364 5.84 4.65 -37.61
CA GLU A 364 5.37 3.31 -37.23
C GLU A 364 5.85 2.92 -35.82
N ARG A 365 7.06 3.34 -35.43
CA ARG A 365 7.64 3.10 -34.10
C ARG A 365 7.06 3.98 -32.99
N ALA A 366 6.41 5.09 -33.34
CA ALA A 366 5.82 6.03 -32.39
C ALA A 366 4.38 5.70 -31.95
N ARG A 367 3.75 4.65 -32.51
CA ARG A 367 2.34 4.30 -32.29
C ARG A 367 2.07 3.43 -31.07
#